data_AF-A0A377YP10-F1
#
_entry.id   AF-A0A377YP10-F1
#
_cell.length_a   1.000
_cell.length_b   1.000
_cell.length_c   1.000
_cell.angle_alpha   90.00
_cell.angle_beta   90.00
_cell.angle_gamma   90.00
#
_symmetry.space_group_name_H-M   'P 1'
#
loop_
_entity.id
_entity.type
_entity.pdbx_description
1 polymer ?
#
loop_
_entity_poly.entity_id
_entity_poly.type
_entity_poly.pdbx_seq_one_letter_code
_entity_poly.pdbx_strand_id
1 'polypeptide(L)'
;MIIAPSASEEALKITAAKQNVRVLTCGQWDTRVAGLDFKRVNGGLLVQDRDLGMVTAGELRVVSKRQPTEQELRDALFCWKVAKFVKSNAIVYAKDNMTIGIGAGQMSRVYSAKIAGIKAGDEGLEVKGSAMAL
;
A
#
# COMPACT_ATOMS: atom_id res chain seq x y z
N MET A 1 -15.57 5.49 5.27
CA MET A 1 -16.24 4.34 4.63
C MET A 1 -15.54 3.08 5.09
N ILE A 2 -16.29 2.05 5.41
CA ILE A 2 -15.79 0.74 5.82
C ILE A 2 -16.32 -0.27 4.80
N ILE A 3 -15.42 -1.08 4.23
CA ILE A 3 -15.76 -2.18 3.35
C ILE A 3 -15.23 -3.45 4.00
N ALA A 4 -16.08 -4.46 4.16
CA ALA A 4 -15.72 -5.72 4.79
C ALA A 4 -16.45 -6.90 4.11
N PRO A 5 -15.95 -8.14 4.20
CA PRO A 5 -16.65 -9.30 3.67
C PRO A 5 -18.04 -9.50 4.29
N SER A 6 -18.15 -9.27 5.59
CA SER A 6 -19.38 -9.30 6.37
C SER A 6 -19.29 -8.31 7.54
N ALA A 7 -20.41 -8.02 8.19
CA ALA A 7 -20.48 -7.16 9.38
C ALA A 7 -21.46 -7.75 10.40
N SER A 8 -21.08 -7.75 11.68
CA SER A 8 -21.98 -8.18 12.75
C SER A 8 -23.01 -7.10 13.09
N GLU A 9 -24.12 -7.49 13.72
CA GLU A 9 -25.16 -6.53 14.13
C GLU A 9 -24.62 -5.51 15.14
N GLU A 10 -23.73 -5.91 16.05
CA GLU A 10 -23.11 -5.04 17.03
C GLU A 10 -22.26 -3.95 16.35
N ALA A 11 -21.46 -4.34 15.34
CA ALA A 11 -20.65 -3.40 14.57
C ALA A 11 -21.53 -2.41 13.79
N LEU A 12 -22.64 -2.88 13.23
CA LEU A 12 -23.61 -2.02 12.53
C LEU A 12 -24.27 -1.02 13.47
N LYS A 13 -24.66 -1.44 14.69
CA LYS A 13 -25.23 -0.53 15.71
C LYS A 13 -24.26 0.59 16.08
N ILE A 14 -22.98 0.26 16.31
CA ILE A 14 -21.95 1.25 16.65
C ILE A 14 -21.69 2.22 15.50
N THR A 15 -21.56 1.69 14.27
CA THR A 15 -21.23 2.52 13.10
C THR A 15 -22.40 3.40 12.65
N ALA A 16 -23.65 2.93 12.82
CA ALA A 16 -24.86 3.69 12.53
C ALA A 16 -25.02 4.95 13.40
N ALA A 17 -24.42 4.99 14.60
CA ALA A 17 -24.42 6.18 15.45
C ALA A 17 -23.64 7.37 14.82
N LYS A 18 -22.79 7.11 13.82
CA LYS A 18 -22.03 8.14 13.10
C LYS A 18 -22.64 8.40 11.72
N GLN A 19 -23.35 9.52 11.56
CA GLN A 19 -24.12 9.87 10.34
C GLN A 19 -23.38 9.70 9.01
N ASN A 20 -22.06 9.95 8.99
CA ASN A 20 -21.26 9.93 7.76
C ASN A 20 -20.51 8.60 7.52
N VAL A 21 -20.65 7.61 8.41
CA VAL A 21 -20.02 6.30 8.24
C VAL A 21 -20.89 5.43 7.32
N ARG A 22 -20.31 5.01 6.19
CA ARG A 22 -20.91 4.05 5.26
C ARG A 22 -20.25 2.70 5.46
N VAL A 23 -21.05 1.67 5.72
CA VAL A 23 -20.60 0.27 5.81
C VAL A 23 -21.11 -0.48 4.58
N LEU A 24 -20.21 -1.13 3.85
CA LEU A 24 -20.53 -1.95 2.68
C LEU A 24 -20.03 -3.38 2.90
N THR A 25 -20.90 -4.36 2.75
CA THR A 25 -20.55 -5.78 2.76
C THR A 25 -20.30 -6.26 1.34
N CYS A 26 -19.11 -6.80 1.06
CA CYS A 26 -18.70 -7.21 -0.29
C CYS A 26 -18.59 -8.72 -0.49
N GLY A 27 -18.90 -9.53 0.53
CA GLY A 27 -18.60 -10.97 0.51
C GLY A 27 -17.09 -11.25 0.52
N GLN A 28 -16.73 -12.53 0.48
CA GLN A 28 -15.34 -12.93 0.34
C GLN A 28 -14.88 -12.69 -1.10
N TRP A 29 -13.71 -12.08 -1.27
CA TRP A 29 -13.08 -11.95 -2.57
C TRP A 29 -12.27 -13.20 -2.89
N ASP A 30 -12.45 -13.71 -4.10
CA ASP A 30 -11.65 -14.81 -4.64
C ASP A 30 -10.24 -14.36 -5.05
N THR A 31 -9.51 -15.30 -5.65
CA THR A 31 -8.18 -15.05 -6.22
C THR A 31 -8.19 -13.93 -7.26
N ARG A 32 -7.01 -13.33 -7.45
CA ARG A 32 -6.84 -12.25 -8.42
C ARG A 32 -7.08 -12.77 -9.83
N VAL A 33 -8.08 -12.21 -10.50
CA VAL A 33 -8.46 -12.61 -11.85
C VAL A 33 -7.73 -11.76 -12.88
N ALA A 34 -7.18 -12.42 -13.90
CA ALA A 34 -6.69 -11.76 -15.10
C ALA A 34 -7.81 -10.93 -15.73
N GLY A 35 -7.45 -9.81 -16.35
CA GLY A 35 -8.43 -8.94 -16.97
C GLY A 35 -7.80 -7.66 -17.45
N LEU A 36 -8.60 -6.90 -18.18
CA LEU A 36 -8.18 -5.65 -18.76
C LEU A 36 -8.36 -4.50 -17.76
N ASP A 37 -7.42 -3.57 -17.80
CA ASP A 37 -7.48 -2.25 -17.20
C ASP A 37 -7.56 -1.20 -18.30
N PHE A 38 -8.34 -0.15 -18.05
CA PHE A 38 -8.74 0.82 -19.06
C PHE A 38 -8.47 2.23 -18.58
N LYS A 39 -7.82 3.04 -19.41
CA LYS A 39 -7.58 4.46 -19.14
C LYS A 39 -8.09 5.31 -20.28
N ARG A 40 -9.10 6.14 -19.98
CA ARG A 40 -9.63 7.10 -20.96
C ARG A 40 -8.62 8.20 -21.25
N VAL A 41 -8.48 8.53 -22.53
CA VAL A 41 -7.70 9.68 -23.02
C VAL A 41 -8.56 10.49 -24.00
N ASN A 42 -8.13 11.71 -24.32
CA ASN A 42 -8.83 12.50 -25.34
C ASN A 42 -8.81 11.74 -26.66
N GLY A 43 -10.00 11.51 -27.24
CA GLY A 43 -10.15 10.80 -28.51
C GLY A 43 -10.09 9.28 -28.43
N GLY A 44 -9.98 8.66 -27.25
CA GLY A 44 -9.96 7.20 -27.20
C GLY A 44 -9.78 6.55 -25.82
N LEU A 45 -9.36 5.28 -25.86
CA LEU A 45 -9.19 4.41 -24.71
C LEU A 45 -7.86 3.67 -24.81
N LEU A 46 -7.06 3.74 -23.76
CA LEU A 46 -5.90 2.86 -23.57
C LEU A 46 -6.36 1.60 -22.86
N VAL A 47 -5.89 0.45 -23.33
CA VAL A 47 -6.23 -0.88 -22.81
C VAL A 47 -4.93 -1.61 -22.48
N GLN A 48 -4.84 -2.18 -21.28
CA GLN A 48 -3.69 -2.95 -20.82
C GLN A 48 -4.15 -4.11 -19.95
N ASP A 49 -3.29 -5.10 -19.72
CA ASP A 49 -3.54 -6.10 -18.70
C ASP A 49 -3.46 -5.50 -17.29
N ARG A 50 -4.26 -6.02 -16.37
CA ARG A 50 -4.14 -5.67 -14.95
C ARG A 50 -2.78 -6.09 -14.41
N ASP A 51 -2.15 -5.20 -13.67
CA ASP A 51 -0.91 -5.52 -12.97
C ASP A 51 -1.19 -6.41 -11.74
N LEU A 52 -1.09 -7.73 -11.94
CA LEU A 52 -1.27 -8.75 -10.90
C LEU A 52 0.05 -9.13 -10.19
N GLY A 53 1.19 -8.60 -10.64
CA GLY A 53 2.52 -9.01 -10.20
C GLY A 53 2.72 -8.91 -8.68
N MET A 54 3.31 -9.95 -8.09
CA MET A 54 3.70 -10.01 -6.69
C MET A 54 5.11 -10.55 -6.60
N VAL A 55 5.88 -10.00 -5.66
CA VAL A 55 7.22 -10.49 -5.38
C VAL A 55 7.18 -11.39 -4.15
N THR A 56 7.79 -12.56 -4.26
CA THR A 56 7.96 -13.49 -3.15
C THR A 56 9.38 -13.44 -2.60
N ALA A 57 9.59 -13.97 -1.38
CA ALA A 57 10.92 -14.00 -0.75
C ALA A 57 11.97 -14.74 -1.61
N GLY A 58 11.56 -15.78 -2.34
CA GLY A 58 12.44 -16.59 -3.18
C GLY A 58 12.92 -15.89 -4.46
N GLU A 59 12.26 -14.80 -4.85
CA GLU A 59 12.65 -13.98 -6.01
C GLU A 59 13.63 -12.87 -5.64
N LEU A 60 13.87 -12.66 -4.34
CA LEU A 60 14.72 -11.57 -3.86
C LEU A 60 16.19 -11.93 -4.01
N ARG A 61 16.96 -10.97 -4.52
CA ARG A 61 18.43 -11.01 -4.53
C ARG A 61 18.98 -9.97 -3.57
N VAL A 62 19.71 -10.41 -2.56
CA VAL A 62 20.43 -9.50 -1.65
C VAL A 62 21.67 -8.97 -2.36
N VAL A 63 21.70 -7.66 -2.60
CA VAL A 63 22.79 -6.95 -3.31
C VAL A 63 23.73 -6.19 -2.37
N SER A 64 23.44 -6.16 -1.07
CA SER A 64 24.24 -5.52 -0.02
C SER A 64 25.17 -6.51 0.67
N LYS A 65 26.25 -6.00 1.29
CA LYS A 65 27.14 -6.81 2.15
C LYS A 65 26.41 -7.36 3.39
N ARG A 66 25.58 -6.52 4.02
CA ARG A 66 24.75 -6.90 5.17
C ARG A 66 23.55 -7.69 4.67
N GLN A 67 23.32 -8.85 5.28
CA GLN A 67 22.10 -9.62 5.09
C GLN A 67 20.95 -9.00 5.90
N PRO A 68 19.72 -8.92 5.34
CA PRO A 68 18.57 -8.51 6.12
C PRO A 68 18.25 -9.55 7.18
N THR A 69 17.70 -9.11 8.31
CA THR A 69 17.06 -10.02 9.26
C THR A 69 15.74 -10.54 8.69
N GLU A 70 15.18 -11.61 9.27
CA GLU A 70 13.86 -12.10 8.85
C GLU A 70 12.76 -11.04 9.00
N GLN A 71 12.82 -10.20 10.04
CA GLN A 71 11.86 -9.13 10.25
C GLN A 71 11.98 -8.05 9.16
N GLU A 72 13.21 -7.64 8.84
CA GLU A 72 13.45 -6.68 7.77
C GLU A 72 13.01 -7.22 6.40
N LEU A 73 13.15 -8.52 6.17
CA LEU A 73 12.68 -9.17 4.94
C LEU A 73 11.15 -9.15 4.85
N ARG A 74 10.46 -9.45 5.96
CA ARG A 74 8.99 -9.36 6.03
C ARG A 74 8.52 -7.93 5.79
N ASP A 75 9.14 -6.96 6.44
CA ASP A 75 8.81 -5.54 6.29
C ASP A 75 9.10 -5.05 4.87
N ALA A 76 10.19 -5.49 4.23
CA ALA A 76 10.49 -5.16 2.84
C ALA A 76 9.44 -5.71 1.86
N LEU A 77 9.00 -6.96 2.03
CA LEU A 77 7.94 -7.56 1.21
C LEU A 77 6.59 -6.85 1.41
N PHE A 78 6.24 -6.51 2.66
CA PHE A 78 5.06 -5.70 2.96
C PHE A 78 5.16 -4.32 2.32
N CYS A 79 6.29 -3.64 2.49
CA CYS A 79 6.56 -2.31 1.95
C CYS A 79 6.44 -2.28 0.42
N TRP A 80 7.01 -3.29 -0.26
CA TRP A 80 6.91 -3.48 -1.70
C TRP A 80 5.47 -3.66 -2.17
N LYS A 81 4.70 -4.50 -1.45
CA LYS A 81 3.29 -4.74 -1.74
C LYS A 81 2.47 -3.45 -1.63
N VAL A 82 2.74 -2.61 -0.64
CA VAL A 82 2.09 -1.30 -0.48
C VAL A 82 2.49 -0.36 -1.62
N ALA A 83 3.79 -0.26 -1.92
CA ALA A 83 4.32 0.66 -2.94
C ALA A 83 3.65 0.47 -4.32
N LYS A 84 3.34 -0.78 -4.70
CA LYS A 84 2.58 -1.11 -5.93
C LYS A 84 1.27 -0.31 -6.09
N PHE A 85 0.58 -0.01 -4.99
CA PHE A 85 -0.72 0.68 -5.01
C PHE A 85 -0.60 2.19 -4.80
N VAL A 86 0.59 2.70 -4.47
CA VAL A 86 0.85 4.12 -4.30
C VAL A 86 1.15 4.77 -5.66
N LYS A 87 0.57 5.93 -5.93
CA LYS A 87 0.82 6.63 -7.21
C LYS A 87 2.28 7.06 -7.33
N SER A 88 2.91 6.66 -8.44
CA SER A 88 4.28 7.03 -8.77
C SER A 88 4.48 8.56 -8.86
N ASN A 89 5.62 9.11 -8.48
CA ASN A 89 6.77 8.46 -7.83
C ASN A 89 6.51 8.21 -6.34
N ALA A 90 6.54 6.95 -5.92
CA ALA A 90 6.25 6.53 -4.55
C ALA A 90 7.53 6.34 -3.74
N ILE A 91 7.47 6.69 -2.46
CA ILE A 91 8.40 6.23 -1.41
C ILE A 91 7.53 5.78 -0.25
N VAL A 92 7.69 4.52 0.16
CA VAL A 92 7.01 3.92 1.30
C VAL A 92 8.06 3.53 2.32
N TYR A 93 7.84 3.88 3.57
CA TYR A 93 8.55 3.35 4.74
C TYR A 93 7.61 2.44 5.51
N ALA A 94 8.09 1.26 5.90
CA ALA A 94 7.33 0.33 6.72
C ALA A 94 8.19 -0.36 7.77
N LYS A 95 7.58 -0.67 8.91
CA LYS A 95 8.20 -1.35 10.04
C LYS A 95 7.14 -2.15 10.78
N ASP A 96 7.47 -3.36 11.21
CA ASP A 96 6.55 -4.25 11.94
C ASP A 96 5.21 -4.48 11.22
N ASN A 97 5.26 -4.67 9.88
CA ASN A 97 4.11 -4.78 8.97
C ASN A 97 3.14 -3.59 8.99
N MET A 98 3.61 -2.40 9.39
CA MET A 98 2.84 -1.16 9.40
C MET A 98 3.54 -0.11 8.52
N THR A 99 2.75 0.68 7.79
CA THR A 99 3.28 1.82 7.05
C THR A 99 3.62 2.95 8.02
N ILE A 100 4.86 3.42 7.99
CA ILE A 100 5.36 4.52 8.84
C ILE A 100 5.19 5.87 8.14
N GLY A 101 5.47 5.92 6.83
CA GLY A 101 5.37 7.14 6.05
C GLY A 101 5.25 6.83 4.57
N ILE A 102 4.40 7.59 3.88
CA ILE A 102 4.17 7.45 2.44
C ILE A 102 4.23 8.81 1.76
N GLY A 103 5.12 8.91 0.78
CA GLY A 103 5.23 10.04 -0.14
C GLY A 103 4.92 9.58 -1.56
N ALA A 104 4.07 10.32 -2.26
CA ALA A 104 3.54 9.90 -3.56
C ALA A 104 3.35 11.08 -4.50
N GLY A 105 3.34 10.80 -5.81
CA GLY A 105 2.90 11.75 -6.84
C GLY A 105 3.84 12.94 -7.10
N GLN A 106 5.04 12.94 -6.53
CA GLN A 106 6.01 14.02 -6.80
C GLN A 106 6.83 13.75 -8.06
N MET A 107 7.24 14.83 -8.73
CA MET A 107 8.16 14.73 -9.87
C MET A 107 9.51 14.14 -9.48
N SER A 108 9.97 14.40 -8.25
CA SER A 108 11.23 13.89 -7.71
C SER A 108 10.99 12.95 -6.54
N ARG A 109 11.59 11.75 -6.61
CA ARG A 109 11.58 10.76 -5.52
C ARG A 109 12.20 11.29 -4.23
N VAL A 110 13.14 12.24 -4.33
CA VAL A 110 13.73 12.90 -3.16
C VAL A 110 12.66 13.69 -2.39
N TYR A 111 11.75 14.37 -3.10
CA TYR A 111 10.64 15.06 -2.45
C TYR A 111 9.60 14.08 -1.90
N SER A 112 9.30 12.97 -2.61
CA SER A 112 8.48 11.90 -2.04
C SER A 112 9.06 11.38 -0.71
N ALA A 113 10.38 11.13 -0.64
CA ALA A 113 11.03 10.68 0.60
C ALA A 113 10.91 11.71 1.73
N LYS A 114 11.12 13.01 1.43
CA LYS A 114 10.94 14.09 2.41
C LYS A 114 9.51 14.16 2.94
N ILE A 115 8.51 14.11 2.06
CA ILE A 115 7.09 14.13 2.44
C ILE A 115 6.74 12.92 3.31
N ALA A 116 7.23 11.73 2.96
CA ALA A 116 7.01 10.53 3.74
C ALA A 116 7.57 10.68 5.17
N GLY A 117 8.77 11.27 5.31
CA GLY A 117 9.38 11.54 6.61
C GLY A 117 8.66 12.62 7.41
N ILE A 118 8.22 13.71 6.78
CA ILE A 118 7.45 14.78 7.43
C ILE A 118 6.14 14.21 8.00
N LYS A 119 5.37 13.47 7.18
CA LYS A 119 4.11 12.87 7.63
C LYS A 119 4.29 11.86 8.76
N ALA A 120 5.37 11.07 8.73
CA ALA A 120 5.70 10.19 9.86
C ALA A 120 5.93 11.01 11.13
N GLY A 121 6.70 12.09 11.04
CA GLY A 121 6.96 13.00 12.17
C GLY A 121 5.70 13.69 12.72
N ASP A 122 4.80 14.15 11.84
CA ASP A 122 3.52 14.78 12.22
C ASP A 122 2.63 13.82 13.04
N GLU A 123 2.72 12.51 12.79
CA GLU A 123 2.01 11.45 13.51
C GLU A 123 2.83 10.85 14.67
N GLY A 124 4.00 11.41 14.99
CA GLY A 124 4.87 10.94 16.07
C GLY A 124 5.55 9.59 15.79
N LEU A 125 5.66 9.19 14.53
CA LEU A 125 6.28 7.94 14.09
C LEU A 125 7.74 8.16 13.64
N GLU A 126 8.60 7.17 13.89
CA GLU A 126 10.02 7.24 13.54
C GLU A 126 10.33 6.40 12.30
N VAL A 127 10.92 7.03 11.27
CA VAL A 127 11.35 6.35 10.03
C VAL A 127 12.58 5.44 10.26
N LYS A 128 13.44 5.76 11.22
CA LYS A 128 14.69 5.02 11.47
C LYS A 128 14.40 3.55 11.77
N GLY A 129 15.15 2.67 11.09
CA GLY A 129 14.98 1.22 11.21
C GLY A 129 13.81 0.65 10.41
N SER A 130 13.13 1.45 9.58
CA SER A 130 12.13 0.97 8.64
C SER A 130 12.76 0.37 7.38
N ALA A 131 12.08 -0.60 6.78
CA ALA A 131 12.29 -0.95 5.38
C ALA A 131 11.74 0.16 4.46
N MET A 132 12.27 0.26 3.25
CA MET A 132 11.84 1.23 2.25
C MET A 132 11.62 0.56 0.89
N ALA A 133 10.55 0.93 0.19
CA ALA A 133 10.28 0.54 -1.20
C ALA A 133 9.92 1.77 -2.05
N LEU A 134 10.19 1.69 -3.36
CA LEU A 134 9.98 2.75 -4.34
C LEU A 134 9.47 2.21 -5.68
#